data_AF-G8GDU5-F1
#
_entry.id   AF-G8GDU5-F1
#
_cell.length_a   1.000
_cell.length_b   1.000
_cell.length_c   1.000
_cell.angle_alpha   90.00
_cell.angle_beta   90.00
_cell.angle_gamma   90.00
#
_symmetry.space_group_name_H-M   'P 1'
#
loop_
_entity.id
_entity.type
_entity.pdbx_description
1 polymer ?
#
loop_
_entity_poly.entity_id
_entity_poly.type
_entity_poly.pdbx_seq_one_letter_code
_entity_poly.pdbx_strand_id
1 'polypeptide(L)'
;PMFATMMAGAGYDVHAQYKFLCIHREVIIPALGPYPEKGQPMHWKSHLTRFGLPFELSFNYSKSLLRFAFEPLGSLTGTKDDPFNTQAIRPVLQDLKAMVPGLDLEWFDHFTKALVVSEEEARTLLDRDIEIPVFKTQNKLAADLEPSGDIVLKTYIYPRIKSIATGTPKERLMFDAIKAADKFGKVATPLAILEEFIAERAPTLLGHFLSCDLVKPSESRIKVYCMERQLDLASIEGIWTLNGRR
;
A
#
# COMPACT_ATOMS: atom_id res chain seq x y z
N PRO A 1 20.92 -10.47 3.33
CA PRO A 1 21.34 -11.71 2.62
C PRO A 1 20.40 -12.10 1.46
N MET A 2 19.14 -12.45 1.75
CA MET A 2 18.17 -12.90 0.73
C MET A 2 18.01 -11.89 -0.42
N PHE A 3 17.88 -10.60 -0.11
CA PHE A 3 17.73 -9.54 -1.11
C PHE A 3 18.89 -9.54 -2.14
N ALA A 4 20.15 -9.56 -1.67
CA ALA A 4 21.33 -9.63 -2.53
C ALA A 4 21.35 -10.90 -3.38
N THR A 5 21.11 -12.06 -2.78
CA THR A 5 21.08 -13.35 -3.49
C THR A 5 20.02 -13.39 -4.58
N MET A 6 18.83 -12.84 -4.33
CA MET A 6 17.76 -12.81 -5.33
C MET A 6 18.10 -11.90 -6.52
N MET A 7 18.70 -10.72 -6.27
CA MET A 7 19.10 -9.84 -7.37
C MET A 7 20.22 -10.47 -8.22
N ALA A 8 21.22 -11.05 -7.58
CA ALA A 8 22.30 -11.75 -8.27
C ALA A 8 21.76 -12.92 -9.11
N GLY A 9 20.86 -13.74 -8.54
CA GLY A 9 20.24 -14.87 -9.25
C GLY A 9 19.33 -14.45 -10.40
N ALA A 10 18.77 -13.23 -10.35
CA ALA A 10 17.93 -12.66 -11.41
C ALA A 10 18.73 -11.87 -12.47
N GLY A 11 20.06 -11.84 -12.38
CA GLY A 11 20.91 -11.20 -13.38
C GLY A 11 20.91 -9.67 -13.32
N TYR A 12 20.69 -9.08 -12.14
CA TYR A 12 20.77 -7.63 -11.95
C TYR A 12 22.21 -7.14 -12.14
N ASP A 13 22.36 -5.96 -12.74
CA ASP A 13 23.68 -5.32 -12.84
C ASP A 13 24.29 -5.10 -11.44
N VAL A 14 25.61 -5.22 -11.33
CA VAL A 14 26.29 -5.13 -10.03
C VAL A 14 26.11 -3.75 -9.40
N HIS A 15 26.11 -2.67 -10.18
CA HIS A 15 25.87 -1.32 -9.68
C HIS A 15 24.42 -1.15 -9.24
N ALA A 16 23.46 -1.74 -9.97
CA ALA A 16 22.06 -1.79 -9.55
C ALA A 16 21.91 -2.53 -8.20
N GLN A 17 22.57 -3.68 -8.04
CA GLN A 17 22.58 -4.43 -6.76
C GLN A 17 23.08 -3.55 -5.61
N TYR A 18 24.23 -2.88 -5.77
CA TYR A 18 24.76 -1.98 -4.74
C TYR A 18 23.83 -0.80 -4.47
N LYS A 19 23.28 -0.16 -5.50
CA LYS A 19 22.31 0.93 -5.35
C LYS A 19 21.11 0.50 -4.49
N PHE A 20 20.51 -0.64 -4.79
CA PHE A 20 19.34 -1.13 -4.06
C PHE A 20 19.67 -1.57 -2.64
N LEU A 21 20.85 -2.16 -2.40
CA LEU A 21 21.31 -2.51 -1.05
C LEU A 21 21.63 -1.25 -0.22
N CYS A 22 22.17 -0.20 -0.82
CA CYS A 22 22.40 1.08 -0.15
C CYS A 22 21.07 1.74 0.24
N ILE A 23 20.09 1.82 -0.66
CA ILE A 23 18.75 2.34 -0.32
C ILE A 23 18.11 1.50 0.80
N HIS A 24 18.26 0.17 0.74
CA HIS A 24 17.77 -0.70 1.79
C HIS A 24 18.43 -0.41 3.14
N ARG A 25 19.75 -0.21 3.18
CA ARG A 25 20.51 0.11 4.39
C ARG A 25 20.17 1.48 4.95
N GLU A 26 20.22 2.52 4.12
CA GLU A 26 20.13 3.91 4.59
C GLU A 26 18.69 4.35 4.87
N VAL A 27 17.72 3.84 4.12
CA VAL A 27 16.34 4.36 4.15
C VAL A 27 15.36 3.33 4.71
N ILE A 28 15.43 2.09 4.23
CA ILE A 28 14.40 1.09 4.58
C ILE A 28 14.64 0.54 5.99
N ILE A 29 15.84 0.04 6.30
CA ILE A 29 16.13 -0.60 7.60
C ILE A 29 15.80 0.32 8.79
N PRO A 30 16.18 1.61 8.82
CA PRO A 30 15.82 2.51 9.92
C PRO A 30 14.30 2.69 10.10
N ALA A 31 13.54 2.53 9.01
CA ALA A 31 12.09 2.64 9.00
C ALA A 31 11.36 1.30 9.22
N LEU A 32 12.04 0.20 9.55
CA LEU A 32 11.39 -1.06 9.90
C LEU A 32 11.00 -1.19 11.37
N GLY A 33 11.33 -0.17 12.18
CA GLY A 33 11.08 -0.19 13.62
C GLY A 33 11.94 -1.22 14.37
N PRO A 34 11.56 -1.55 15.61
CA PRO A 34 12.30 -2.53 16.42
C PRO A 34 12.33 -3.92 15.77
N TYR A 35 13.46 -4.61 15.91
CA TYR A 35 13.62 -5.97 15.40
C TYR A 35 12.64 -6.93 16.11
N PRO A 36 11.93 -7.80 15.40
CA PRO A 36 10.98 -8.74 16.00
C PRO A 36 11.72 -9.84 16.78
N GLU A 37 11.37 -10.01 18.05
CA GLU A 37 11.94 -11.04 18.92
C GLU A 37 10.95 -12.20 19.14
N LYS A 38 11.48 -13.43 19.12
CA LYS A 38 10.66 -14.64 19.30
C LYS A 38 10.01 -14.63 20.70
N GLY A 39 8.68 -14.75 20.72
CA GLY A 39 7.90 -14.79 21.96
C GLY A 39 7.61 -13.43 22.59
N GLN A 40 8.15 -12.34 22.04
CA GLN A 40 7.83 -10.99 22.47
C GLN A 40 6.67 -10.40 21.65
N PRO A 41 5.76 -9.63 22.27
CA PRO A 41 4.73 -8.94 21.53
C PRO A 41 5.37 -7.87 20.63
N MET A 42 4.93 -7.81 19.37
CA MET A 42 5.31 -6.70 18.50
C MET A 42 4.54 -5.44 18.89
N HIS A 43 5.26 -4.32 18.99
CA HIS A 43 4.68 -3.00 19.23
C HIS A 43 3.69 -2.59 18.14
N TRP A 44 3.99 -2.97 16.89
CA TRP A 44 3.13 -2.74 15.74
C TRP A 44 3.03 -4.02 14.91
N LYS A 45 1.83 -4.32 14.42
CA LYS A 45 1.57 -5.45 13.52
C LYS A 45 1.22 -4.91 12.14
N SER A 46 2.17 -4.97 11.23
CA SER A 46 1.97 -4.54 9.85
C SER A 46 0.98 -5.44 9.13
N HIS A 47 0.03 -4.85 8.40
CA HIS A 47 -0.89 -5.57 7.50
C HIS A 47 -0.16 -6.11 6.25
N LEU A 48 1.14 -5.82 6.08
CA LEU A 48 1.92 -6.30 4.94
C LEU A 48 2.06 -7.83 4.94
N THR A 49 2.34 -8.45 6.08
CA THR A 49 2.52 -9.90 6.18
C THR A 49 1.58 -10.50 7.22
N ARG A 50 1.25 -11.78 7.07
CA ARG A 50 0.41 -12.51 8.05
C ARG A 50 1.03 -12.55 9.45
N PHE A 51 2.35 -12.40 9.55
CA PHE A 51 3.08 -12.38 10.82
C PHE A 51 3.23 -10.99 11.41
N GLY A 52 2.70 -9.93 10.78
CA GLY A 52 2.84 -8.56 11.27
C GLY A 52 4.18 -7.90 10.96
N LEU A 53 5.05 -8.53 10.17
CA LEU A 53 6.35 -7.99 9.78
C LEU A 53 6.20 -6.86 8.76
N PRO A 54 6.97 -5.75 8.89
CA PRO A 54 6.83 -4.55 8.07
C PRO A 54 7.69 -4.58 6.79
N PHE A 55 8.25 -5.72 6.39
CA PHE A 55 9.04 -5.86 5.16
C PHE A 55 8.74 -7.18 4.44
N GLU A 56 8.66 -7.14 3.11
CA GLU A 56 8.46 -8.32 2.26
C GLU A 56 9.20 -8.16 0.93
N LEU A 57 9.87 -9.23 0.48
CA LEU A 57 10.38 -9.36 -0.89
C LEU A 57 9.36 -10.12 -1.73
N SER A 58 9.16 -9.71 -2.98
CA SER A 58 8.39 -10.47 -3.96
C SER A 58 9.14 -10.56 -5.28
N PHE A 59 8.93 -11.65 -6.01
CA PHE A 59 9.59 -11.91 -7.29
C PHE A 59 8.56 -12.14 -8.38
N ASN A 60 8.73 -11.45 -9.50
CA ASN A 60 7.96 -11.67 -10.71
C ASN A 60 8.71 -12.64 -11.62
N TYR A 61 8.30 -13.90 -11.60
CA TYR A 61 8.91 -14.95 -12.40
C TYR A 61 8.82 -14.69 -13.92
N SER A 62 7.74 -14.09 -14.41
CA SER A 62 7.56 -13.85 -15.85
C SER A 62 8.49 -12.77 -16.41
N LYS A 63 9.01 -11.88 -15.55
CA LYS A 63 9.92 -10.80 -15.96
C LYS A 63 11.29 -10.88 -15.30
N SER A 64 11.52 -11.87 -14.44
CA SER A 64 12.66 -11.94 -13.53
C SER A 64 12.88 -10.66 -12.71
N LEU A 65 11.79 -9.99 -12.30
CA LEU A 65 11.85 -8.71 -11.58
C LEU A 65 11.64 -8.90 -10.09
N LEU A 66 12.58 -8.39 -9.31
CA LEU A 66 12.49 -8.30 -7.87
C LEU A 66 11.76 -7.03 -7.44
N ARG A 67 11.00 -7.15 -6.35
CA ARG A 67 10.29 -6.04 -5.72
C ARG A 67 10.43 -6.18 -4.21
N PHE A 68 10.30 -5.07 -3.51
CA PHE A 68 10.05 -5.09 -2.08
C PHE A 68 8.82 -4.26 -1.75
N ALA A 69 8.22 -4.56 -0.61
CA ALA A 69 7.24 -3.72 0.05
C ALA A 69 7.63 -3.55 1.52
N PHE A 70 7.32 -2.39 2.08
CA PHE A 70 7.53 -2.13 3.49
C PHE A 70 6.54 -1.10 4.04
N GLU A 71 6.20 -1.24 5.31
CA GLU A 71 5.47 -0.21 6.04
C GLU A 71 6.47 0.59 6.89
N PRO A 72 6.66 1.89 6.60
CA PRO A 72 7.47 2.75 7.46
C PRO A 72 6.92 2.80 8.89
N LEU A 73 7.77 2.50 9.86
CA LEU A 73 7.52 2.61 11.29
C LEU A 73 8.53 3.62 11.88
N GLY A 74 8.03 4.51 12.73
CA GLY A 74 8.83 5.46 13.50
C GLY A 74 8.81 5.14 15.00
N SER A 75 9.53 5.92 15.79
CA SER A 75 9.59 5.77 17.25
C SER A 75 8.24 5.97 17.96
N LEU A 76 7.31 6.72 17.34
CA LEU A 76 5.97 7.01 17.86
C LEU A 76 4.90 6.04 17.35
N THR A 77 5.21 5.19 16.37
CA THR A 77 4.22 4.34 15.71
C THR A 77 3.57 3.37 16.68
N GLY A 78 2.28 3.54 16.97
CA GLY A 78 1.51 2.72 17.90
C GLY A 78 1.45 3.26 19.33
N THR A 79 2.17 4.34 19.64
CA THR A 79 2.04 5.05 20.92
C THR A 79 0.80 5.95 20.92
N LYS A 80 0.58 6.70 22.01
CA LYS A 80 -0.49 7.71 22.07
C LYS A 80 -0.29 8.87 21.09
N ASP A 81 0.96 9.13 20.68
CA ASP A 81 1.31 10.25 19.80
C ASP A 81 1.16 9.91 18.31
N ASP A 82 1.27 8.63 17.94
CA ASP A 82 0.92 8.15 16.59
C ASP A 82 0.22 6.76 16.62
N PRO A 83 -1.00 6.67 17.16
CA PRO A 83 -1.71 5.40 17.42
C PRO A 83 -2.05 4.60 16.17
N PHE A 84 -2.07 5.24 15.00
CA PHE A 84 -2.48 4.67 13.71
C PHE A 84 -1.41 4.80 12.61
N ASN A 85 -0.15 5.05 12.97
CA ASN A 85 0.99 5.12 12.06
C ASN A 85 0.77 6.07 10.86
N THR A 86 0.36 7.29 11.15
CA THR A 86 0.05 8.31 10.14
C THR A 86 1.24 9.17 9.77
N GLN A 87 2.29 9.19 10.61
CA GLN A 87 3.38 10.16 10.50
C GLN A 87 4.67 9.55 9.95
N ALA A 88 4.96 8.29 10.26
CA ALA A 88 6.25 7.64 9.99
C ALA A 88 6.66 7.58 8.51
N ILE A 89 5.69 7.58 7.59
CA ILE A 89 5.97 7.53 6.15
C ILE A 89 6.57 8.82 5.59
N ARG A 90 6.33 9.98 6.25
CA ARG A 90 6.69 11.29 5.70
C ARG A 90 8.21 11.50 5.61
N PRO A 91 9.03 11.25 6.65
CA PRO A 91 10.48 11.36 6.54
C PRO A 91 11.06 10.41 5.50
N VAL A 92 10.56 9.17 5.45
CA VAL A 92 11.00 8.17 4.46
C VAL A 92 10.77 8.63 3.02
N LEU A 93 9.62 9.25 2.74
CA LEU A 93 9.36 9.81 1.40
C LEU A 93 10.26 11.00 1.07
N GLN A 94 10.68 11.80 2.06
CA GLN A 94 11.64 12.88 1.86
C GLN A 94 13.01 12.31 1.46
N ASP A 95 13.50 11.29 2.16
CA ASP A 95 14.75 10.61 1.84
C ASP A 95 14.70 9.96 0.45
N LEU A 96 13.61 9.23 0.15
CA LEU A 96 13.42 8.60 -1.16
C LEU A 96 13.34 9.62 -2.29
N LYS A 97 12.76 10.81 -2.06
CA LYS A 97 12.68 11.86 -3.08
C LYS A 97 14.06 12.41 -3.46
N ALA A 98 15.03 12.39 -2.54
CA ALA A 98 16.41 12.76 -2.84
C ALA A 98 17.16 11.67 -3.65
N MET A 99 16.72 10.41 -3.58
CA MET A 99 17.43 9.26 -4.16
C MET A 99 16.78 8.67 -5.42
N VAL A 100 15.48 8.90 -5.63
CA VAL A 100 14.68 8.29 -6.71
C VAL A 100 14.21 9.37 -7.69
N PRO A 101 14.88 9.51 -8.85
CA PRO A 101 14.44 10.43 -9.90
C PRO A 101 13.01 10.15 -10.34
N GLY A 102 12.23 11.20 -10.55
CA GLY A 102 10.84 11.08 -11.02
C GLY A 102 9.83 10.69 -9.94
N LEU A 103 10.24 10.57 -8.66
CA LEU A 103 9.30 10.38 -7.56
C LEU A 103 8.37 11.59 -7.45
N ASP A 104 7.08 11.35 -7.69
CA ASP A 104 6.02 12.34 -7.59
C ASP A 104 5.03 11.92 -6.49
N LEU A 105 4.66 12.88 -5.64
CA LEU A 105 3.83 12.65 -4.46
C LEU A 105 2.42 13.24 -4.59
N GLU A 106 2.04 13.82 -5.74
CA GLU A 106 0.72 14.45 -5.91
C GLU A 106 -0.42 13.48 -5.58
N TRP A 107 -0.40 12.28 -6.16
CA TRP A 107 -1.41 11.27 -5.87
C TRP A 107 -1.27 10.63 -4.49
N PHE A 108 -0.05 10.52 -3.95
CA PHE A 108 0.13 10.09 -2.57
C PHE A 108 -0.59 11.04 -1.60
N ASP A 109 -0.37 12.36 -1.75
CA ASP A 109 -0.98 13.38 -0.92
C ASP A 109 -2.50 13.43 -1.08
N HIS A 110 -2.98 13.34 -2.32
CA HIS A 110 -4.41 13.26 -2.63
C HIS A 110 -5.08 12.07 -1.92
N PHE A 111 -4.57 10.85 -2.14
CA PHE A 111 -5.22 9.65 -1.60
C PHE A 111 -5.04 9.53 -0.09
N THR A 112 -3.90 9.92 0.48
CA THR A 112 -3.73 9.88 1.94
C THR A 112 -4.65 10.88 2.64
N LYS A 113 -4.82 12.09 2.10
CA LYS A 113 -5.79 13.05 2.63
C LYS A 113 -7.22 12.51 2.64
N ALA A 114 -7.60 11.75 1.61
CA ALA A 114 -8.95 11.20 1.49
C ALA A 114 -9.17 9.91 2.30
N LEU A 115 -8.15 9.06 2.43
CA LEU A 115 -8.31 7.66 2.87
C LEU A 115 -7.59 7.31 4.17
N VAL A 116 -6.73 8.17 4.70
CA VAL A 116 -6.04 8.01 5.98
C VAL A 116 -6.73 8.91 7.01
N VAL A 117 -6.79 8.48 8.28
CA VAL A 117 -7.38 9.32 9.33
C VAL A 117 -6.58 10.59 9.53
N SER A 118 -7.29 11.70 9.75
CA SER A 118 -6.71 12.92 10.28
C SER A 118 -6.37 12.77 11.76
N GLU A 119 -5.63 13.74 12.29
CA GLU A 119 -5.34 13.78 13.73
C GLU A 119 -6.63 13.91 14.57
N GLU A 120 -7.60 14.70 14.11
CA GLU A 120 -8.89 14.85 14.77
C GLU A 120 -9.72 13.55 14.78
N GLU A 121 -9.74 12.84 13.66
CA GLU A 121 -10.40 11.55 13.54
C GLU A 121 -9.71 10.50 14.41
N ALA A 122 -8.39 10.48 14.45
CA ALA A 122 -7.61 9.61 15.32
C ALA A 122 -7.91 9.85 16.80
N ARG A 123 -7.96 11.12 17.24
CA ARG A 123 -8.35 11.49 18.61
C ARG A 123 -9.78 11.05 18.93
N THR A 124 -10.71 11.30 18.02
CA THR A 124 -12.12 10.88 18.17
C THR A 124 -12.26 9.37 18.33
N LEU A 125 -11.48 8.58 17.57
CA LEU A 125 -11.46 7.11 17.72
C LEU A 125 -10.98 6.67 19.11
N LEU A 126 -9.95 7.34 19.65
CA LEU A 126 -9.42 7.05 20.98
C LEU A 126 -10.39 7.46 22.10
N ASP A 127 -11.00 8.64 21.99
CA ASP A 127 -11.90 9.19 23.01
C ASP A 127 -13.20 8.39 23.14
N ARG A 128 -13.67 7.81 22.04
CA ARG A 128 -14.91 7.04 21.97
C ARG A 128 -14.75 5.56 22.31
N ASP A 129 -13.52 5.11 22.62
CA ASP A 129 -13.18 3.71 22.90
C ASP A 129 -13.75 2.72 21.85
N ILE A 130 -13.66 3.12 20.57
CA ILE A 130 -14.16 2.30 19.47
C ILE A 130 -13.24 1.09 19.28
N GLU A 131 -13.80 -0.11 19.13
CA GLU A 131 -13.00 -1.31 18.86
C GLU A 131 -12.21 -1.16 17.56
N ILE A 132 -10.88 -1.13 17.69
CA ILE A 132 -9.96 -1.04 16.56
C ILE A 132 -9.35 -2.42 16.27
N PRO A 133 -9.29 -2.84 15.00
CA PRO A 133 -8.66 -4.09 14.63
C PRO A 133 -7.17 -4.13 14.99
N VAL A 134 -6.65 -5.34 15.22
CA VAL A 134 -5.22 -5.58 15.48
C VAL A 134 -4.33 -5.03 14.37
N PHE A 135 -4.74 -5.18 13.11
CA PHE A 135 -4.04 -4.61 11.96
C PHE A 135 -4.59 -3.22 11.65
N LYS A 136 -3.75 -2.20 11.83
CA LYS A 136 -4.10 -0.77 11.73
C LYS A 136 -3.35 -0.03 10.63
N THR A 137 -2.53 -0.72 9.84
CA THR A 137 -1.80 -0.14 8.70
C THR A 137 -2.76 0.63 7.81
N GLN A 138 -2.42 1.90 7.53
CA GLN A 138 -3.19 2.75 6.63
C GLN A 138 -2.46 3.01 5.32
N ASN A 139 -1.13 2.90 5.30
CA ASN A 139 -0.34 3.04 4.10
C ASN A 139 0.94 2.21 4.18
N LYS A 140 1.48 1.83 3.03
CA LYS A 140 2.79 1.19 2.87
C LYS A 140 3.39 1.54 1.51
N LEU A 141 4.69 1.35 1.38
CA LEU A 141 5.42 1.59 0.13
C LEU A 141 5.83 0.27 -0.51
N ALA A 142 5.96 0.28 -1.83
CA ALA A 142 6.58 -0.80 -2.58
C ALA A 142 7.45 -0.23 -3.69
N ALA A 143 8.40 -1.03 -4.16
CA ALA A 143 9.29 -0.68 -5.26
C ALA A 143 9.33 -1.81 -6.28
N ASP A 144 9.14 -1.48 -7.55
CA ASP A 144 9.61 -2.32 -8.66
C ASP A 144 11.07 -1.93 -8.94
N LEU A 145 11.96 -2.92 -8.98
CA LEU A 145 13.39 -2.74 -9.20
C LEU A 145 13.75 -3.21 -10.60
N GLU A 146 14.12 -2.30 -11.48
CA GLU A 146 14.59 -2.68 -12.80
C GLU A 146 16.04 -3.19 -12.71
N PRO A 147 16.43 -4.22 -13.48
CA PRO A 147 17.78 -4.76 -13.46
C PRO A 147 18.87 -3.74 -13.83
N SER A 148 18.48 -2.66 -14.53
CA SER A 148 19.33 -1.51 -14.88
C SER A 148 19.61 -0.56 -13.73
N GLY A 149 18.85 -0.63 -12.62
CA GLY A 149 18.98 0.28 -11.48
C GLY A 149 17.83 1.28 -11.32
N ASP A 150 16.85 1.31 -12.23
CA ASP A 150 15.67 2.18 -12.08
C ASP A 150 14.71 1.65 -11.00
N ILE A 151 14.02 2.56 -10.34
CA ILE A 151 13.08 2.26 -9.26
C ILE A 151 11.76 2.95 -9.55
N VAL A 152 10.67 2.19 -9.54
CA VAL A 152 9.32 2.76 -9.56
C VAL A 152 8.67 2.49 -8.21
N LEU A 153 8.50 3.55 -7.43
CA LEU A 153 7.82 3.49 -6.14
C LEU A 153 6.31 3.46 -6.32
N LYS A 154 5.63 2.81 -5.37
CA LYS A 154 4.18 2.69 -5.29
C LYS A 154 3.75 2.90 -3.84
N THR A 155 2.55 3.41 -3.66
CA THR A 155 1.89 3.40 -2.35
C THR A 155 0.68 2.49 -2.38
N TYR A 156 0.41 1.82 -1.26
CA TYR A 156 -0.83 1.09 -1.01
C TYR A 156 -1.52 1.76 0.17
N ILE A 157 -2.82 2.03 0.07
CA ILE A 157 -3.57 2.81 1.06
C ILE A 157 -4.83 2.04 1.49
N TYR A 158 -4.94 1.81 2.80
CA TYR A 158 -5.97 1.00 3.45
C TYR A 158 -6.97 1.90 4.18
N PRO A 159 -8.18 2.11 3.64
CA PRO A 159 -9.15 3.05 4.21
C PRO A 159 -9.94 2.49 5.41
N ARG A 160 -9.53 1.34 5.98
CA ARG A 160 -10.31 0.67 7.04
C ARG A 160 -10.48 1.54 8.28
N ILE A 161 -9.40 2.19 8.74
CA ILE A 161 -9.45 3.04 9.94
C ILE A 161 -10.28 4.31 9.66
N LYS A 162 -10.10 4.92 8.49
CA LYS A 162 -10.91 6.05 8.01
C LYS A 162 -12.40 5.70 7.92
N SER A 163 -12.72 4.50 7.45
CA SER A 163 -14.10 3.98 7.38
C SER A 163 -14.73 3.86 8.77
N ILE A 164 -13.98 3.37 9.76
CA ILE A 164 -14.44 3.30 11.16
C ILE A 164 -14.65 4.71 11.73
N ALA A 165 -13.71 5.63 11.50
CA ALA A 165 -13.78 6.99 12.04
C ALA A 165 -14.97 7.79 11.50
N THR A 166 -15.26 7.64 10.20
CA THR A 166 -16.26 8.44 9.50
C THR A 166 -17.62 7.76 9.37
N GLY A 167 -17.71 6.46 9.65
CA GLY A 167 -18.89 5.64 9.36
C GLY A 167 -19.14 5.43 7.86
N THR A 168 -18.23 5.84 6.98
CA THR A 168 -18.38 5.70 5.52
C THR A 168 -17.77 4.38 5.04
N PRO A 169 -18.47 3.58 4.19
CA PRO A 169 -17.90 2.34 3.65
C PRO A 169 -16.58 2.56 2.90
N LYS A 170 -15.65 1.61 3.04
CA LYS A 170 -14.30 1.65 2.42
C LYS A 170 -14.38 1.83 0.90
N GLU A 171 -15.30 1.11 0.28
CA GLU A 171 -15.59 1.12 -1.15
C GLU A 171 -15.94 2.54 -1.60
N ARG A 172 -16.89 3.18 -0.92
CA ARG A 172 -17.30 4.55 -1.20
C ARG A 172 -16.14 5.54 -1.04
N LEU A 173 -15.38 5.44 0.07
CA LEU A 173 -14.20 6.28 0.29
C LEU A 173 -13.20 6.16 -0.88
N MET A 174 -12.89 4.94 -1.32
CA MET A 174 -11.97 4.71 -2.44
C MET A 174 -12.52 5.25 -3.76
N PHE A 175 -13.79 4.96 -4.10
CA PHE A 175 -14.37 5.43 -5.37
C PHE A 175 -14.49 6.95 -5.43
N ASP A 176 -14.92 7.59 -4.34
CA ASP A 176 -15.01 9.06 -4.26
C ASP A 176 -13.61 9.68 -4.40
N ALA A 177 -12.58 9.09 -3.78
CA ALA A 177 -11.20 9.56 -3.92
C ALA A 177 -10.68 9.40 -5.36
N ILE A 178 -11.01 8.31 -6.05
CA ILE A 178 -10.60 8.10 -7.45
C ILE A 178 -11.32 9.09 -8.38
N LYS A 179 -12.64 9.28 -8.20
CA LYS A 179 -13.43 10.27 -8.96
C LYS A 179 -12.85 11.68 -8.79
N ALA A 180 -12.44 12.05 -7.58
CA ALA A 180 -11.80 13.34 -7.31
C ALA A 180 -10.39 13.48 -7.91
N ALA A 181 -9.66 12.38 -8.11
CA ALA A 181 -8.35 12.39 -8.79
C ALA A 181 -8.49 12.53 -10.31
N ASP A 182 -9.58 12.02 -10.89
CA ASP A 182 -9.81 11.94 -12.33
C ASP A 182 -10.34 13.24 -12.94
N LYS A 183 -9.53 14.31 -12.87
CA LYS A 183 -9.89 15.66 -13.36
C LYS A 183 -10.35 15.70 -14.83
N PHE A 184 -9.96 14.72 -15.63
CA PHE A 184 -10.24 14.66 -17.08
C PHE A 184 -11.15 13.50 -17.48
N GLY A 185 -11.73 12.75 -16.53
CA GLY A 185 -12.64 11.65 -16.82
C GLY A 185 -11.99 10.45 -17.54
N LYS A 186 -10.67 10.26 -17.44
CA LYS A 186 -9.92 9.18 -18.11
C LYS A 186 -10.29 7.80 -17.59
N VAL A 187 -10.71 7.69 -16.34
CA VAL A 187 -11.05 6.41 -15.69
C VAL A 187 -12.52 6.33 -15.29
N ALA A 188 -13.34 7.34 -15.61
CA ALA A 188 -14.76 7.38 -15.24
C ALA A 188 -15.54 6.12 -15.68
N THR A 189 -15.43 5.71 -16.94
CA THR A 189 -16.11 4.52 -17.47
C THR A 189 -15.66 3.21 -16.81
N PRO A 190 -14.35 2.85 -16.80
CA PRO A 190 -13.93 1.61 -16.14
C PRO A 190 -14.21 1.63 -14.64
N LEU A 191 -14.20 2.80 -13.98
CA LEU A 191 -14.54 2.92 -12.57
C LEU A 191 -16.02 2.63 -12.30
N ALA A 192 -16.93 3.15 -13.13
CA ALA A 192 -18.36 2.90 -12.98
C ALA A 192 -18.69 1.41 -13.15
N ILE A 193 -18.09 0.75 -14.16
CA ILE A 193 -18.23 -0.70 -14.38
C ILE A 193 -17.73 -1.48 -13.16
N LEU A 194 -16.59 -1.07 -12.58
CA LEU A 194 -16.03 -1.73 -11.41
C LEU A 194 -16.89 -1.52 -10.15
N GLU A 195 -17.42 -0.32 -9.94
CA GLU A 195 -18.30 0.03 -8.83
C GLU A 195 -19.60 -0.79 -8.87
N GLU A 196 -20.23 -0.89 -10.05
CA GLU A 196 -21.40 -1.74 -10.28
C GLU A 196 -21.09 -3.22 -10.02
N PHE A 197 -20.01 -3.75 -10.61
CA PHE A 197 -19.62 -5.15 -10.45
C PHE A 197 -19.34 -5.54 -8.99
N ILE A 198 -18.66 -4.68 -8.22
CA ILE A 198 -18.39 -4.95 -6.79
C ILE A 198 -19.69 -4.91 -5.98
N ALA A 199 -20.62 -4.00 -6.28
CA ALA A 199 -21.91 -3.93 -5.62
C ALA A 199 -22.77 -5.18 -5.89
N GLU A 200 -22.79 -5.68 -7.13
CA GLU A 200 -23.48 -6.92 -7.52
C GLU A 200 -22.97 -8.16 -6.79
N ARG A 201 -21.66 -8.20 -6.50
CA ARG A 201 -20.98 -9.32 -5.88
C ARG A 201 -20.96 -9.26 -4.35
N ALA A 202 -21.58 -8.25 -3.75
CA ALA A 202 -21.71 -8.18 -2.30
C ALA A 202 -22.58 -9.34 -1.78
N PRO A 203 -22.27 -9.94 -0.60
CA PRO A 203 -21.21 -9.55 0.33
C PRO A 203 -19.90 -10.36 0.16
N THR A 204 -19.73 -11.13 -0.92
CA THR A 204 -18.58 -12.04 -1.07
C THR A 204 -17.33 -11.32 -1.58
N LEU A 205 -17.49 -10.41 -2.54
CA LEU A 205 -16.43 -9.53 -3.04
C LEU A 205 -16.49 -8.16 -2.33
N LEU A 206 -15.41 -7.80 -1.63
CA LEU A 206 -15.36 -6.60 -0.80
C LEU A 206 -14.17 -5.72 -1.20
N GLY A 207 -14.38 -4.42 -1.38
CA GLY A 207 -13.28 -3.49 -1.62
C GLY A 207 -12.41 -3.36 -0.37
N HIS A 208 -11.10 -3.55 -0.53
CA HIS A 208 -10.19 -3.69 0.60
C HIS A 208 -9.20 -2.53 0.72
N PHE A 209 -8.47 -2.23 -0.35
CA PHE A 209 -7.51 -1.11 -0.42
C PHE A 209 -7.25 -0.70 -1.87
N LEU A 210 -6.54 0.40 -2.08
CA LEU A 210 -6.04 0.79 -3.40
C LEU A 210 -4.52 0.96 -3.42
N SER A 211 -3.94 0.99 -4.61
CA SER A 211 -2.55 1.42 -4.81
C SER A 211 -2.42 2.33 -6.01
N CYS A 212 -1.37 3.15 -6.03
CA CYS A 212 -0.95 3.88 -7.22
C CYS A 212 0.56 3.96 -7.34
N ASP A 213 1.02 4.19 -8.57
CA ASP A 213 2.43 4.44 -8.87
C ASP A 213 2.78 5.89 -8.43
N LEU A 214 3.92 6.09 -7.77
CA LEU A 214 4.39 7.40 -7.29
C LEU A 214 5.20 8.13 -8.37
N VAL A 215 4.56 8.35 -9.50
CA VAL A 215 5.03 9.08 -10.67
C VAL A 215 3.98 10.13 -11.03
N LYS A 216 4.26 10.96 -12.05
CA LYS A 216 3.31 12.00 -12.49
C LYS A 216 1.91 11.40 -12.68
N PRO A 217 0.83 12.08 -12.25
CA PRO A 217 -0.55 11.61 -12.42
C PRO A 217 -0.92 11.13 -13.84
N SER A 218 -0.34 11.74 -14.88
CA SER A 218 -0.58 11.35 -16.27
C SER A 218 0.00 9.99 -16.65
N GLU A 219 0.98 9.50 -15.90
CA GLU A 219 1.73 8.25 -16.13
C GLU A 219 1.40 7.18 -15.08
N SER A 220 0.77 7.58 -13.98
CA SER A 220 0.42 6.69 -12.87
C SER A 220 -0.85 5.89 -13.16
N ARG A 221 -0.97 4.73 -12.51
CA ARG A 221 -2.14 3.85 -12.60
C ARG A 221 -2.67 3.58 -11.21
N ILE A 222 -3.99 3.61 -11.09
CA ILE A 222 -4.68 3.24 -9.86
C ILE A 222 -5.10 1.76 -9.96
N LYS A 223 -4.93 1.02 -8.87
CA LYS A 223 -5.39 -0.36 -8.73
C LYS A 223 -6.28 -0.47 -7.51
N VAL A 224 -7.49 -0.99 -7.69
CA VAL A 224 -8.41 -1.30 -6.59
C VAL A 224 -8.28 -2.79 -6.27
N TYR A 225 -8.08 -3.11 -5.00
CA TYR A 225 -7.92 -4.47 -4.50
C TYR A 225 -9.17 -4.88 -3.75
N CYS A 226 -9.70 -6.04 -4.12
CA CYS A 226 -10.84 -6.65 -3.45
C CYS A 226 -10.42 -7.92 -2.72
N MET A 227 -11.14 -8.24 -1.66
CA MET A 227 -11.10 -9.53 -0.99
C MET A 227 -12.32 -10.34 -1.44
N GLU A 228 -12.10 -11.57 -1.91
CA GLU A 228 -13.15 -12.52 -2.23
C GLU A 228 -13.20 -13.61 -1.15
N ARG A 229 -14.40 -13.92 -0.67
CA ARG A 229 -14.65 -14.94 0.36
C ARG A 229 -15.12 -16.28 -0.25
N GLN A 230 -15.67 -16.25 -1.46
CA GLN A 230 -16.10 -17.41 -2.22
C GLN A 230 -14.98 -17.87 -3.17
N LEU A 231 -14.26 -18.92 -2.76
CA LEU A 231 -13.09 -19.44 -3.45
C LEU A 231 -13.42 -20.69 -4.27
N ASP A 232 -14.05 -20.47 -5.42
CA ASP A 232 -14.29 -21.50 -6.43
C ASP A 232 -13.95 -20.98 -7.84
N LEU A 233 -13.84 -21.90 -8.82
CA LEU A 233 -13.41 -21.54 -10.17
C LEU A 233 -14.42 -20.62 -10.88
N ALA A 234 -15.71 -20.81 -10.63
CA ALA A 234 -16.77 -19.97 -11.21
C ALA A 234 -16.69 -18.53 -10.69
N SER A 235 -16.38 -18.36 -9.40
CA SER A 235 -16.11 -17.06 -8.78
C SER A 235 -14.90 -16.38 -9.41
N ILE A 236 -13.82 -17.12 -9.67
CA ILE A 236 -12.63 -16.61 -10.38
C ILE A 236 -12.98 -16.18 -11.80
N GLU A 237 -13.72 -16.98 -12.55
CA GLU A 237 -14.17 -16.67 -13.92
C GLU A 237 -15.04 -15.41 -13.96
N GLY A 238 -16.00 -15.30 -13.03
CA GLY A 238 -16.85 -14.11 -12.87
C GLY A 238 -16.04 -12.85 -12.57
N ILE A 239 -15.05 -12.92 -11.68
CA ILE A 239 -14.14 -11.80 -11.39
C ILE A 239 -13.28 -11.45 -12.60
N TRP A 240 -12.73 -12.44 -13.29
CA TRP A 240 -11.82 -12.23 -14.41
C TRP A 240 -12.47 -11.55 -15.61
N THR A 241 -13.73 -11.92 -15.88
CA THR A 241 -14.55 -11.42 -16.99
C THR A 241 -15.48 -10.27 -16.60
N LEU A 242 -15.48 -9.87 -15.31
CA LEU A 242 -16.46 -8.93 -14.75
C LEU A 242 -17.91 -9.36 -15.05
N ASN A 243 -18.20 -10.65 -14.91
CA ASN A 243 -19.42 -11.35 -15.35
C ASN A 243 -19.72 -11.14 -16.85
N GLY A 244 -18.71 -11.27 -17.71
CA GLY A 244 -18.84 -11.15 -19.17
C GLY A 244 -18.80 -9.72 -19.73
N ARG A 245 -18.48 -8.70 -18.92
CA ARG A 245 -18.26 -7.31 -19.37
C ARG A 245 -16.88 -7.08 -19.99
N ARG A 246 -15.97 -8.07 -19.87
CA ARG A 246 -14.60 -8.05 -20.40
C ARG A 246 -14.28 -9.33 -21.17
#